data_AF-A0A1A7PWL2-F1
#
_entry.id   AF-A0A1A7PWL2-F1
#
_cell.length_a   1.000
_cell.length_b   1.000
_cell.length_c   1.000
_cell.angle_alpha   90.00
_cell.angle_beta   90.00
_cell.angle_gamma   90.00
#
_symmetry.space_group_name_H-M   'P 1'
#
loop_
_entity.id
_entity.type
_entity.pdbx_description
1 polymer ?
#
loop_
_entity_poly.entity_id
_entity_poly.type
_entity_poly.pdbx_seq_one_letter_code
_entity_poly.pdbx_strand_id
1 'polypeptide(L)'
;KQGLKQWYQQHKEYLNERSINLETGKTWYTHKRLRTAYFSLKRNISLLFQFEQYPELNIPKTTNYLEGLFGDLKNKLRCHQGLKKERKIKFIQDYLMSKNDF
;
A
#
# COMPACT_ATOMS: atom_id res chain seq x y z
N LYS A 1 -3.06 19.25 -1.62
CA LYS A 1 -1.67 19.04 -1.10
C LYS A 1 -1.34 19.88 0.14
N GLN A 2 -1.90 21.09 0.28
CA GLN A 2 -1.61 22.01 1.40
C GLN A 2 -2.19 21.53 2.74
N GLY A 3 -3.41 20.96 2.74
CA GLY A 3 -4.07 20.45 3.95
C GLY A 3 -3.29 19.36 4.68
N LEU A 4 -2.66 18.41 3.97
CA LEU A 4 -1.84 17.37 4.60
C LEU A 4 -0.60 17.94 5.29
N LYS A 5 0.02 18.99 4.70
CA LYS A 5 1.16 19.68 5.32
C LYS A 5 0.72 20.47 6.56
N GLN A 6 -0.42 21.17 6.50
CA GLN A 6 -0.97 21.91 7.63
C GLN A 6 -1.31 20.98 8.80
N TRP A 7 -1.99 19.87 8.51
CA TRP A 7 -2.30 18.83 9.50
C TRP A 7 -1.03 18.31 10.17
N TYR A 8 0.04 18.06 9.41
CA TYR A 8 1.31 17.64 9.98
C TYR A 8 1.90 18.68 10.91
N GLN A 9 1.88 19.96 10.55
CA GLN A 9 2.45 21.00 11.41
C GLN A 9 1.70 21.11 12.74
N GLN A 10 0.37 20.97 12.71
CA GLN A 10 -0.46 20.97 13.91
C GLN A 10 -0.16 19.77 14.83
N HIS A 11 0.10 18.59 14.26
CA HIS A 11 0.25 17.33 15.01
C HIS A 11 1.70 16.83 15.09
N LYS A 12 2.67 17.65 14.69
CA LYS A 12 4.08 17.23 14.54
C LYS A 12 4.67 16.75 15.87
N GLU A 13 4.35 17.43 16.96
CA GLU A 13 4.87 17.10 18.28
C GLU A 13 4.36 15.74 18.74
N TYR A 14 3.04 15.53 18.68
CA TYR A 14 2.42 14.24 18.95
C TYR A 14 3.03 13.12 18.08
N LEU A 15 3.15 13.31 16.78
CA LEU A 15 3.75 12.30 15.88
C LEU A 15 5.21 11.94 16.18
N ASN A 16 5.96 12.89 16.75
CA ASN A 16 7.38 12.71 17.07
C ASN A 16 7.62 12.32 18.53
N GLU A 17 6.57 12.20 19.34
CA GLU A 17 6.64 11.70 20.70
C GLU A 17 7.38 10.35 20.73
N ARG A 18 8.29 10.23 21.71
CA ARG A 18 9.09 9.02 21.91
C ARG A 18 8.83 8.45 23.29
N SER A 19 8.61 7.15 23.33
CA SER A 19 8.65 6.38 24.57
C SER A 19 10.06 5.83 24.78
N ILE A 20 10.43 5.63 26.03
CA ILE A 20 11.74 5.14 26.45
C ILE A 20 11.52 3.92 27.35
N ASN A 21 12.30 2.86 27.14
CA ASN A 21 12.41 1.78 28.10
C ASN A 21 13.44 2.21 29.17
N LEU A 22 12.99 2.37 30.41
CA LEU A 22 13.81 2.90 31.51
C LEU A 22 14.98 1.99 31.90
N GLU A 23 14.84 0.68 31.71
CA GLU A 23 15.87 -0.30 32.07
C GLU A 23 16.99 -0.38 31.04
N THR A 24 16.66 -0.26 29.76
CA THR A 24 17.60 -0.45 28.63
C THR A 24 17.98 0.85 27.92
N GLY A 25 17.32 1.96 28.24
CA GLY A 25 17.49 3.26 27.57
C GLY A 25 16.99 3.33 26.12
N LYS A 26 16.44 2.23 25.58
CA LYS A 26 15.98 2.18 24.18
C LYS A 26 14.76 3.06 23.98
N THR A 27 14.72 3.79 22.86
CA THR A 27 13.62 4.71 22.54
C THR A 27 12.93 4.35 21.23
N TRP A 28 11.61 4.55 21.15
CA TRP A 28 10.82 4.35 19.94
C TRP A 28 9.75 5.43 19.80
N TYR A 29 9.28 5.66 18.57
CA TYR A 29 8.13 6.54 18.35
C TYR A 29 6.88 5.93 18.98
N THR A 30 6.24 6.66 19.87
CA THR A 30 5.03 6.24 20.58
C THR A 30 3.90 5.93 19.59
N HIS A 31 3.71 6.80 18.59
CA HIS A 31 2.64 6.70 17.60
C HIS A 31 3.10 6.12 16.27
N LYS A 32 3.85 5.01 16.29
CA LYS A 32 4.51 4.43 15.11
C LYS A 32 3.57 4.20 13.93
N ARG A 33 2.36 3.67 14.15
CA ARG A 33 1.37 3.37 13.09
C ARG A 33 0.88 4.66 12.40
N LEU A 34 0.44 5.64 13.19
CA LEU A 34 -0.05 6.92 12.69
C LEU A 34 1.05 7.67 11.93
N ARG A 35 2.26 7.73 12.51
CA ARG A 35 3.43 8.32 11.87
C ARG A 35 3.71 7.66 10.52
N THR A 36 3.73 6.33 10.48
CA THR A 36 3.97 5.59 9.24
C THR A 36 2.90 5.87 8.18
N ALA A 37 1.62 5.91 8.57
CA ALA A 37 0.52 6.25 7.68
C ALA A 37 0.69 7.65 7.07
N TYR A 38 0.95 8.67 7.90
CA TYR A 38 1.21 10.03 7.42
C TYR A 38 2.37 10.08 6.43
N PHE A 39 3.52 9.47 6.77
CA PHE A 39 4.67 9.49 5.88
C PHE A 39 4.44 8.69 4.60
N SER A 40 3.59 7.66 4.63
CA SER A 40 3.16 6.94 3.42
C SER A 40 2.36 7.85 2.49
N LEU A 41 1.36 8.56 3.03
CA LEU A 41 0.59 9.54 2.27
C LEU A 41 1.50 10.64 1.72
N LYS A 42 2.37 11.23 2.56
CA LYS A 42 3.29 12.29 2.15
C LYS A 42 4.19 11.87 0.98
N ARG A 43 4.73 10.65 1.00
CA ARG A 43 5.60 10.11 -0.05
C ARG A 43 4.85 9.84 -1.36
N ASN A 44 3.62 9.34 -1.27
CA ASN A 44 2.85 8.89 -2.42
C ASN A 44 1.81 9.91 -2.92
N ILE A 45 1.73 11.10 -2.33
CA ILE A 45 0.66 12.08 -2.60
C ILE A 45 0.58 12.53 -4.07
N SER A 46 1.70 12.47 -4.80
CA SER A 46 1.72 12.77 -6.23
C SER A 46 1.02 11.70 -7.07
N LEU A 47 1.05 10.45 -6.63
CA LEU A 47 0.53 9.29 -7.36
C LEU A 47 -0.93 9.00 -7.01
N LEU A 48 -1.37 9.33 -5.80
CA LEU A 48 -2.71 8.97 -5.29
C LEU A 48 -3.87 9.49 -6.15
N PHE A 49 -3.68 10.61 -6.86
CA PHE A 49 -4.73 11.27 -7.65
C PHE A 49 -4.37 11.35 -9.14
N GLN A 50 -3.44 10.50 -9.60
CA GLN A 50 -2.99 10.48 -11.00
C GLN A 50 -4.16 10.26 -11.97
N PHE A 51 -5.15 9.43 -11.60
CA PHE A 51 -6.34 9.16 -12.40
C PHE A 51 -7.23 10.41 -12.61
N GLU A 52 -7.15 11.41 -11.73
CA GLU A 52 -7.86 12.69 -11.92
C GLU A 52 -7.07 13.65 -12.80
N GLN A 53 -5.73 13.55 -12.77
CA GLN A 53 -4.85 14.45 -13.52
C GLN A 53 -4.76 14.08 -15.01
N TYR A 54 -4.95 12.80 -15.35
CA TYR A 54 -4.81 12.27 -16.70
C TYR A 54 -6.07 11.49 -17.10
N PRO A 55 -7.22 12.16 -17.28
CA PRO A 55 -8.48 11.51 -17.65
C PRO A 55 -8.39 10.78 -19.01
N GLU A 56 -7.51 11.21 -19.92
CA GLU A 56 -7.28 10.60 -21.22
C GLU A 56 -6.71 9.17 -21.13
N LEU A 57 -6.06 8.83 -20.01
CA LEU A 57 -5.57 7.47 -19.77
C LEU A 57 -6.69 6.51 -19.33
N ASN A 58 -7.92 7.00 -19.14
CA ASN A 58 -9.10 6.22 -18.72
C ASN A 58 -8.84 5.33 -17.50
N ILE A 59 -7.99 5.79 -16.57
CA ILE A 59 -7.66 5.03 -15.36
C ILE A 59 -8.91 4.95 -14.47
N PRO A 60 -9.34 3.74 -14.06
CA PRO A 60 -10.49 3.60 -13.17
C PRO A 60 -10.30 4.34 -11.85
N LYS A 61 -11.35 5.00 -11.36
CA LYS A 61 -11.36 5.70 -10.07
C LYS A 61 -11.35 4.76 -8.85
N THR A 62 -11.64 3.47 -9.08
CA THR A 62 -11.80 2.46 -8.03
C THR A 62 -10.87 1.28 -8.27
N THR A 63 -10.40 0.66 -7.20
CA THR A 63 -9.55 -0.54 -7.23
C THR A 63 -10.34 -1.85 -7.38
N ASN A 64 -11.66 -1.81 -7.57
CA ASN A 64 -12.55 -2.99 -7.64
C ASN A 64 -12.04 -4.08 -8.60
N TYR A 65 -11.58 -3.68 -9.78
CA TYR A 65 -11.03 -4.63 -10.76
C TYR A 65 -9.79 -5.35 -10.20
N LEU A 66 -8.85 -4.61 -9.62
CA LEU A 66 -7.63 -5.17 -9.03
C LEU A 66 -7.96 -6.07 -7.83
N GLU A 67 -8.89 -5.64 -6.96
CA GLU A 67 -9.32 -6.43 -5.81
C GLU A 67 -9.97 -7.75 -6.23
N GLY A 68 -10.84 -7.73 -7.24
CA GLY A 68 -11.43 -8.93 -7.81
C GLY A 68 -10.38 -9.85 -8.45
N LEU A 69 -9.50 -9.29 -9.29
CA LEU A 69 -8.42 -10.02 -9.96
C LEU A 69 -7.48 -10.71 -8.96
N PHE A 70 -7.04 -10.00 -7.93
CA PHE A 70 -6.16 -10.55 -6.90
C PHE A 70 -6.90 -11.49 -5.94
N GLY A 71 -8.20 -11.29 -5.72
CA GLY A 71 -9.06 -12.21 -4.99
C GLY A 71 -9.13 -13.57 -5.66
N ASP A 72 -9.46 -13.60 -6.96
CA ASP A 72 -9.50 -14.83 -7.77
C ASP A 72 -8.11 -15.51 -7.81
N LEU A 73 -7.04 -14.74 -8.04
CA LEU A 73 -5.67 -15.27 -8.04
C LEU A 73 -5.30 -15.94 -6.71
N LYS A 74 -5.55 -15.28 -5.58
CA LYS A 74 -5.26 -15.83 -4.25
C LYS A 74 -6.07 -17.09 -3.97
N ASN A 75 -7.35 -17.12 -4.37
CA ASN A 75 -8.20 -18.29 -4.23
C ASN A 75 -7.65 -19.49 -5.01
N LYS A 76 -7.22 -19.29 -6.25
CA LYS A 76 -6.62 -20.37 -7.06
C LYS A 76 -5.28 -20.84 -6.50
N LEU A 77 -4.41 -19.91 -6.06
CA LEU A 77 -3.15 -20.25 -5.41
C LEU A 77 -3.33 -21.00 -4.09
N ARG A 78 -4.43 -20.73 -3.37
CA ARG A 78 -4.74 -21.40 -2.10
C ARG A 78 -4.95 -22.90 -2.28
N CYS A 79 -5.41 -23.37 -3.44
CA CYS A 79 -5.51 -24.79 -3.75
C CYS A 79 -4.13 -25.46 -3.99
N HIS A 80 -3.07 -24.66 -4.15
CA HIS A 80 -1.74 -25.11 -4.54
C HIS A 80 -0.64 -24.59 -3.59
N GLN A 81 -0.87 -24.61 -2.27
CA GLN A 81 0.07 -24.09 -1.27
C GLN A 81 1.46 -24.76 -1.31
N GLY A 82 1.55 -26.00 -1.80
CA GLY A 82 2.80 -26.77 -1.90
C GLY A 82 3.67 -26.45 -3.13
N LEU A 83 3.30 -25.47 -3.97
CA LEU A 83 4.10 -25.13 -5.15
C LEU A 83 5.46 -24.55 -4.75
N LYS A 84 6.52 -25.09 -5.37
CA LYS A 84 7.83 -24.45 -5.38
C LYS A 84 7.74 -23.05 -5.97
N LYS A 85 8.63 -22.15 -5.55
CA LYS A 85 8.63 -20.73 -5.93
C LYS A 85 8.58 -20.55 -7.47
N GLU A 86 9.32 -21.34 -8.21
CA GLU A 86 9.41 -21.26 -9.67
C GLU A 86 8.05 -21.59 -10.33
N ARG A 87 7.37 -22.62 -9.82
CA ARG A 87 6.04 -23.01 -10.30
C ARG A 87 4.97 -22.01 -9.89
N LYS A 88 5.10 -21.38 -8.72
CA LYS A 88 4.22 -20.31 -8.27
C LYS A 88 4.34 -19.07 -9.17
N ILE A 89 5.57 -18.70 -9.56
CA ILE A 89 5.81 -17.61 -10.52
C ILE A 89 5.17 -17.94 -11.87
N LYS A 90 5.41 -19.14 -12.41
CA LYS A 90 4.82 -19.56 -13.68
C LYS A 90 3.28 -19.55 -13.63
N PHE A 91 2.69 -20.05 -12.56
CA PHE A 91 1.24 -20.00 -12.35
C PHE A 91 0.70 -18.56 -12.37
N ILE A 92 1.35 -17.62 -11.68
CA ILE A 92 0.94 -16.21 -11.66
C ILE A 92 1.06 -15.59 -13.05
N GLN A 93 2.14 -15.88 -13.78
CA GLN A 93 2.34 -15.41 -15.15
C GLN A 93 1.24 -15.94 -16.08
N ASP A 94 1.02 -17.25 -16.09
CA ASP A 94 -0.01 -17.90 -16.91
C ASP A 94 -1.41 -17.36 -16.57
N TYR A 95 -1.71 -17.18 -15.27
CA TYR A 95 -2.95 -16.56 -14.81
C TYR A 95 -3.12 -15.14 -15.35
N LEU A 96 -2.11 -14.26 -15.19
CA LEU A 96 -2.20 -12.88 -15.66
C LEU A 96 -2.31 -12.81 -17.19
N MET A 97 -1.59 -13.65 -17.92
CA MET A 97 -1.69 -13.75 -19.38
C MET A 97 -3.09 -14.17 -19.83
N SER A 98 -3.71 -15.14 -19.14
CA SER A 98 -5.11 -15.55 -19.43
C SER A 98 -6.18 -14.50 -19.10
N LYS A 99 -5.81 -13.40 -18.43
CA LYS A 99 -6.70 -12.28 -18.10
C LYS A 99 -6.47 -11.05 -18.98
N ASN A 100 -5.37 -11.03 -19.75
CA ASN A 100 -5.00 -9.97 -20.67
C ASN A 100 -5.69 -10.09 -22.05
N ASP A 101 -6.97 -10.49 -22.09
CA ASP A 101 -7.78 -10.47 -23.32
C ASP A 101 -8.28 -9.04 -23.66
N PHE A 102 -7.42 -8.03 -23.45
CA PHE A 102 -7.56 -6.66 -23.93
C PHE A 102 -6.31 -6.26 -24.72
#